data_AF-A0A3B8PQA6-F1
#
_entry.id   AF-A0A3B8PQA6-F1
#
_cell.length_a   1.000
_cell.length_b   1.000
_cell.length_c   1.000
_cell.angle_alpha   90.00
_cell.angle_beta   90.00
_cell.angle_gamma   90.00
#
_symmetry.space_group_name_H-M   'P 1'
#
loop_
_entity.id
_entity.type
_entity.pdbx_description
1 polymer ?
#
loop_
_entity_poly.entity_id
_entity_poly.type
_entity_poly.pdbx_seq_one_letter_code
_entity_poly.pdbx_strand_id
1 'polypeptide(L)'
;MKRTLQGLLVLTLAVVLAMPAMAAEEKKKKKKKKGRKAPVAVRVPKSITLTDDQKKQVAEINKEFGPKLAEVQKAVNGVISKEQRQARNAANKKAKADGVKGKARNAAIQAA
;
A
#
# COMPACT_ATOMS: atom_id res chain seq x y z
N MET A 1 43.85 16.89 22.30
CA MET A 1 42.96 17.75 21.49
C MET A 1 42.75 17.26 20.07
N LYS A 2 43.77 16.97 19.25
CA LYS A 2 43.57 16.49 17.87
C LYS A 2 42.75 15.18 17.78
N ARG A 3 43.04 14.18 18.62
CA ARG A 3 42.31 12.89 18.62
C ARG A 3 40.87 12.97 19.12
N THR A 4 40.61 13.84 20.09
CA THR A 4 39.24 14.09 20.61
C THR A 4 38.41 14.90 19.62
N LEU A 5 39.03 15.87 18.93
CA LEU A 5 38.40 16.64 17.85
C LEU A 5 38.09 15.76 16.63
N GLN A 6 38.99 14.83 16.30
CA GLN A 6 38.83 13.88 15.21
C GLN A 6 37.73 12.85 15.52
N GLY A 7 37.64 12.38 16.78
CA GLY A 7 36.55 11.52 17.23
C GLY A 7 35.18 12.21 17.17
N LEU A 8 35.10 13.48 17.58
CA LEU A 8 33.87 14.28 17.48
C LEU A 8 33.45 14.49 16.01
N LEU A 9 34.42 14.75 15.12
CA LEU A 9 34.16 14.99 13.70
C LEU A 9 33.71 13.73 12.96
N VAL A 10 34.23 12.56 13.32
CA VAL A 10 33.77 11.27 12.76
C VAL A 10 32.37 10.92 13.28
N LEU A 11 32.08 11.22 14.55
CA LEU A 11 30.74 10.99 15.12
C LEU A 11 29.68 11.91 14.47
N THR A 12 29.99 13.18 14.25
CA THR A 12 29.09 14.10 13.55
C THR A 12 28.90 13.72 12.09
N LEU A 13 29.97 13.29 11.40
CA LEU A 13 29.87 12.80 10.03
C LEU A 13 29.01 11.53 9.91
N ALA A 14 29.13 10.61 10.86
CA ALA A 14 28.30 9.40 10.92
C ALA A 14 26.81 9.72 11.15
N VAL A 15 26.51 10.72 11.99
CA VAL A 15 25.12 11.19 12.22
C VAL A 15 24.55 11.84 10.96
N VAL A 16 25.33 12.68 10.26
CA VAL A 16 24.90 13.33 9.00
C VAL A 16 24.67 12.30 7.88
N LEU A 17 25.50 11.26 7.80
CA LEU A 17 25.34 10.18 6.81
C LEU A 17 24.15 9.24 7.12
N ALA A 18 23.69 9.17 8.37
CA ALA A 18 22.53 8.36 8.76
C ALA A 18 21.17 9.05 8.54
N MET A 19 21.13 10.39 8.47
CA MET A 19 19.91 11.18 8.26
C MET A 19 19.10 10.83 6.98
N PRO A 20 19.72 10.54 5.81
CA PRO A 20 18.98 10.18 4.60
C PRO A 20 18.21 8.86 4.72
N ALA A 21 18.71 7.89 5.51
CA ALA A 21 18.05 6.60 5.71
C ALA A 21 16.72 6.75 6.49
N MET A 22 16.70 7.62 7.51
CA MET A 22 15.50 7.98 8.27
C MET A 22 14.48 8.74 7.38
N ALA A 23 14.96 9.67 6.55
CA ALA A 23 14.12 10.42 5.62
C ALA A 23 13.54 9.55 4.48
N ALA A 24 14.26 8.52 4.04
CA ALA A 24 13.80 7.58 3.02
C ALA A 24 12.66 6.68 3.54
N GLU A 25 12.69 6.30 4.82
CA GLU A 25 11.61 5.52 5.45
C GLU A 25 10.33 6.36 5.59
N GLU A 26 10.45 7.62 6.00
CA GLU A 26 9.32 8.55 6.03
C GLU A 26 8.75 8.85 4.65
N LYS A 27 9.60 9.06 3.63
CA LYS A 27 9.15 9.25 2.25
C LYS A 27 8.46 8.00 1.70
N LYS A 28 8.93 6.79 2.02
CA LYS A 28 8.23 5.53 1.68
C LYS A 28 6.90 5.41 2.42
N LYS A 29 6.84 5.71 3.72
CA LYS A 29 5.60 5.72 4.52
C LYS A 29 4.59 6.77 4.01
N LYS A 30 5.04 7.99 3.69
CA LYS A 30 4.23 9.07 3.09
C LYS A 30 3.73 8.70 1.69
N LYS A 31 4.55 8.10 0.81
CA LYS A 31 4.09 7.57 -0.49
C LYS A 31 3.05 6.48 -0.31
N LYS A 32 3.22 5.58 0.67
CA LYS A 32 2.28 4.49 0.98
C LYS A 32 0.94 5.03 1.51
N LYS A 33 0.94 6.12 2.29
CA LYS A 33 -0.27 6.83 2.74
C LYS A 33 -0.94 7.63 1.62
N LYS A 34 -0.17 8.36 0.79
CA LYS A 34 -0.69 9.20 -0.30
C LYS A 34 -1.37 8.38 -1.43
N GLY A 35 -1.03 7.10 -1.57
CA GLY A 35 -1.64 6.20 -2.54
C GLY A 35 -2.93 5.51 -2.10
N ARG A 36 -3.29 5.56 -0.81
CA ARG A 36 -4.46 4.84 -0.29
C ARG A 36 -5.70 5.73 -0.43
N LYS A 37 -6.16 5.90 -1.66
CA LYS A 37 -7.46 6.50 -1.94
C LYS A 37 -8.54 5.66 -1.25
N ALA A 38 -9.58 6.32 -0.73
CA ALA A 38 -10.76 5.63 -0.23
C ALA A 38 -11.24 4.63 -1.29
N PRO A 39 -11.66 3.41 -0.89
CA PRO A 39 -12.19 2.45 -1.83
C PRO A 39 -13.36 3.09 -2.58
N VAL A 40 -13.33 2.98 -3.90
CA VAL A 40 -14.33 3.54 -4.81
C VAL A 40 -15.30 2.41 -5.11
N ALA A 41 -16.60 2.62 -4.87
CA ALA A 41 -17.63 1.61 -5.08
C ALA A 41 -17.81 1.30 -6.57
N VAL A 42 -17.85 2.34 -7.41
CA VAL A 42 -17.98 2.20 -8.87
C VAL A 42 -16.74 2.75 -9.54
N ARG A 43 -15.95 1.83 -10.12
CA ARG A 43 -14.76 2.18 -10.90
C ARG A 43 -15.06 2.07 -12.39
N VAL A 44 -15.26 3.23 -13.02
CA VAL A 44 -15.54 3.30 -14.45
C VAL A 44 -14.23 3.15 -15.24
N PRO A 45 -14.15 2.21 -16.21
CA PRO A 45 -13.02 2.10 -17.12
C PRO A 45 -12.82 3.40 -17.90
N LYS A 46 -11.56 3.77 -18.14
CA LYS A 46 -11.23 4.99 -18.91
C LYS A 46 -11.72 4.97 -20.36
N SER A 47 -12.06 3.79 -20.88
CA SER A 47 -12.64 3.59 -22.21
C SER A 47 -14.11 3.98 -22.30
N ILE A 48 -14.80 4.22 -21.18
CA ILE A 48 -16.21 4.61 -21.15
C ILE A 48 -16.30 6.11 -20.88
N THR A 49 -16.80 6.87 -21.84
CA THR A 49 -17.18 8.28 -21.65
C THR A 49 -18.58 8.35 -21.06
N LEU A 50 -18.64 8.72 -19.78
CA LEU A 50 -19.90 8.99 -19.11
C LEU A 50 -20.40 10.40 -19.47
N THR A 51 -21.72 10.56 -19.58
CA THR A 51 -22.34 11.89 -19.60
C THR A 51 -22.15 12.60 -18.26
N ASP A 52 -22.32 13.92 -18.21
CA ASP A 52 -22.07 14.67 -16.98
C ASP A 52 -23.03 14.29 -15.84
N ASP A 53 -24.26 13.90 -16.16
CA ASP A 53 -25.22 13.42 -15.16
C ASP A 53 -24.84 12.04 -14.62
N GLN A 54 -24.32 11.14 -15.46
CA GLN A 54 -23.79 9.85 -15.01
C GLN A 54 -22.56 10.01 -14.13
N LYS A 55 -21.69 11.00 -14.40
CA LYS A 55 -20.55 11.31 -13.53
C LYS A 55 -21.02 11.79 -12.15
N LYS A 56 -22.07 12.61 -12.08
CA LYS A 56 -22.66 13.08 -10.81
C LYS A 56 -23.21 11.90 -10.00
N GLN A 57 -23.98 11.02 -10.63
CA GLN A 57 -24.53 9.83 -9.98
C GLN A 57 -23.42 8.88 -9.47
N VAL A 58 -22.39 8.63 -10.28
CA VAL A 58 -21.24 7.81 -9.85
C VAL A 58 -20.48 8.47 -8.71
N ALA A 59 -20.34 9.80 -8.71
CA ALA A 59 -19.71 10.52 -7.61
C ALA A 59 -20.54 10.43 -6.31
N GLU A 60 -21.87 10.48 -6.40
CA GLU A 60 -22.78 10.33 -5.26
C GLU A 60 -22.73 8.92 -4.67
N ILE A 61 -22.82 7.89 -5.51
CA ILE A 61 -22.64 6.48 -5.11
C ILE A 61 -21.28 6.29 -4.41
N ASN A 62 -20.22 6.88 -4.96
CA ASN A 62 -18.90 6.77 -4.36
C ASN A 62 -18.76 7.53 -3.03
N LYS A 63 -19.50 8.63 -2.83
CA LYS A 63 -19.58 9.35 -1.55
C LYS A 63 -20.31 8.52 -0.49
N GLU A 64 -21.40 7.86 -0.86
CA GLU A 64 -22.21 7.10 0.10
C GLU A 64 -21.58 5.75 0.45
N PHE A 65 -21.08 5.01 -0.55
CA PHE A 65 -20.59 3.65 -0.36
C PHE A 65 -19.08 3.57 -0.13
N GLY A 66 -18.31 4.59 -0.51
CA GLY A 66 -16.86 4.64 -0.25
C GLY A 66 -16.51 4.48 1.24
N PRO A 67 -17.15 5.21 2.17
CA PRO A 67 -16.96 5.04 3.60
C PRO A 67 -17.36 3.64 4.10
N LYS A 68 -18.54 3.14 3.69
CA LYS A 68 -19.04 1.81 4.04
C LYS A 68 -18.06 0.71 3.61
N LEU A 69 -17.50 0.81 2.41
CA LEU A 69 -16.48 -0.11 1.91
C LEU A 69 -15.17 -0.02 2.70
N ALA A 70 -14.77 1.17 3.15
CA ALA A 70 -13.59 1.33 3.97
C ALA A 70 -13.73 0.64 5.33
N GLU A 71 -14.93 0.67 5.93
CA GLU A 71 -15.25 -0.01 7.17
C GLU A 71 -15.26 -1.53 7.01
N VAL A 72 -15.95 -2.05 5.99
CA VAL A 72 -15.93 -3.49 5.66
C VAL A 72 -14.50 -3.96 5.41
N GLN A 73 -13.70 -3.18 4.67
CA GLN A 73 -12.31 -3.51 4.42
C GLN A 73 -11.47 -3.52 5.70
N LYS A 74 -11.74 -2.66 6.68
CA LYS A 74 -11.10 -2.69 8.00
C LYS A 74 -11.50 -3.95 8.77
N ALA A 75 -12.80 -4.29 8.78
CA ALA A 75 -13.31 -5.49 9.44
C ALA A 75 -12.65 -6.75 8.87
N VAL A 76 -12.62 -6.91 7.54
CA VAL A 76 -11.94 -8.04 6.87
C VAL A 76 -10.45 -8.08 7.20
N ASN A 77 -9.80 -6.92 7.27
CA ASN A 77 -8.38 -6.84 7.64
C ASN A 77 -8.12 -7.21 9.11
N GLY A 78 -9.11 -7.03 9.99
CA GLY A 78 -9.03 -7.42 11.40
C GLY A 78 -9.19 -8.93 11.60
N VAL A 79 -9.95 -9.61 10.74
CA VAL A 79 -10.16 -11.07 10.83
C VAL A 79 -8.93 -11.86 10.37
N ILE A 80 -8.21 -11.38 9.36
CA ILE A 80 -7.02 -12.08 8.83
C ILE A 80 -5.82 -11.83 9.74
N SER A 81 -5.25 -12.91 10.30
CA SER A 81 -4.05 -12.83 11.13
C SER A 81 -2.85 -12.26 10.35
N LYS A 82 -1.86 -11.71 11.06
CA LYS A 82 -0.63 -11.19 10.41
C LYS A 82 0.10 -12.29 9.65
N GLU A 83 0.11 -13.50 10.17
CA GLU A 83 0.76 -14.68 9.58
C GLU A 83 0.04 -15.13 8.31
N GLN A 84 -1.29 -15.26 8.35
CA GLN A 84 -2.10 -15.55 7.15
C GLN A 84 -1.86 -14.50 6.07
N ARG A 85 -1.79 -13.21 6.43
CA ARG A 85 -1.49 -12.15 5.46
C ARG A 85 -0.10 -12.31 4.83
N GLN A 86 0.89 -12.76 5.59
CA GLN A 86 2.24 -13.01 5.08
C GLN A 86 2.28 -14.23 4.16
N ALA A 87 1.63 -15.34 4.54
CA ALA A 87 1.53 -16.55 3.74
C ALA A 87 0.87 -16.29 2.38
N ARG A 88 -0.26 -15.58 2.38
CA ARG A 88 -0.96 -15.15 1.15
C ARG A 88 -0.13 -14.24 0.26
N ASN A 89 0.66 -13.35 0.86
CA ASN A 89 1.58 -12.48 0.10
C ASN A 89 2.74 -13.27 -0.50
N ALA A 90 3.30 -14.25 0.22
CA ALA A 90 4.33 -15.14 -0.28
C ALA A 90 3.81 -15.99 -1.43
N ALA A 91 2.61 -16.59 -1.29
CA ALA A 91 1.94 -17.36 -2.33
C ALA A 91 1.67 -16.51 -3.58
N ASN A 92 1.26 -15.25 -3.41
CA ASN A 92 1.05 -14.33 -4.54
C ASN A 92 2.36 -13.97 -5.25
N LYS A 93 3.46 -13.75 -4.51
CA LYS A 93 4.77 -13.50 -5.10
C LYS A 93 5.27 -14.71 -5.88
N LYS A 94 5.13 -15.91 -5.30
CA LYS A 94 5.49 -17.18 -5.95
C LYS A 94 4.67 -17.41 -7.21
N ALA A 95 3.35 -17.32 -7.13
CA ALA A 95 2.48 -17.50 -8.29
C ALA A 95 2.73 -16.47 -9.41
N LYS A 96 3.15 -15.25 -9.08
CA LYS A 96 3.60 -14.26 -10.07
C LYS A 96 4.94 -14.63 -10.72
N ALA A 97 5.90 -15.10 -9.93
CA ALA A 97 7.19 -15.56 -10.44
C ALA A 97 7.02 -16.78 -11.35
N ASP A 98 6.11 -17.68 -10.98
CA ASP A 98 5.78 -18.90 -11.73
C ASP A 98 4.84 -18.61 -12.93
N GLY A 99 4.50 -17.35 -13.19
CA GLY A 99 3.65 -16.96 -14.32
C GLY A 99 2.18 -17.42 -14.22
N VAL A 100 1.76 -17.94 -13.07
CA VAL A 100 0.40 -18.44 -12.83
C VAL A 100 -0.57 -17.25 -12.79
N LYS A 101 -1.58 -17.29 -13.67
CA LYS A 101 -2.56 -16.21 -13.85
C LYS A 101 -3.98 -16.68 -13.52
N GLY A 102 -4.89 -15.71 -13.40
CA GLY A 102 -6.32 -15.96 -13.28
C GLY A 102 -6.71 -16.78 -12.05
N LYS A 103 -7.61 -17.76 -12.26
CA LYS A 103 -8.21 -18.56 -11.20
C LYS A 103 -7.17 -19.40 -10.42
N ALA A 104 -6.19 -19.97 -11.11
CA ALA A 104 -5.14 -20.79 -10.50
C ALA A 104 -4.28 -19.99 -9.50
N ARG A 105 -3.97 -18.73 -9.84
CA ARG A 105 -3.25 -17.82 -8.93
C ARG A 105 -4.08 -17.55 -7.67
N ASN A 106 -5.38 -17.30 -7.85
CA ASN A 106 -6.26 -16.97 -6.72
C ASN A 106 -6.45 -18.18 -5.80
N ALA A 107 -6.54 -19.40 -6.34
CA ALA A 107 -6.57 -20.63 -5.56
C ALA A 107 -5.29 -20.81 -4.73
N ALA A 108 -4.10 -20.61 -5.32
CA ALA A 108 -2.83 -20.67 -4.61
C ALA A 108 -2.71 -19.64 -3.48
N ILE A 109 -3.32 -18.46 -3.63
CA ILE A 109 -3.35 -17.41 -2.60
C ILE A 109 -4.43 -17.68 -1.53
N GLN A 110 -5.44 -18.48 -1.80
CA GLN A 110 -6.47 -18.85 -0.82
C GLN A 110 -6.11 -20.10 -0.01
N ALA A 111 -5.31 -21.00 -0.60
CA ALA A 111 -4.79 -22.18 0.08
C ALA A 111 -3.62 -21.89 1.04
N ALA A 112 -3.20 -20.63 1.15
CA ALA A 112 -2.12 -20.14 2.02
C ALA A 112 -2.67 -19.17 3.07
#